data_AF-A0A8X6S4L0-F1
#
_entry.id   AF-A0A8X6S4L0-F1
#
_cell.length_a   1.000
_cell.length_b   1.000
_cell.length_c   1.000
_cell.angle_alpha   90.00
_cell.angle_beta   90.00
_cell.angle_gamma   90.00
#
_symmetry.space_group_name_H-M   'P 1'
#
loop_
_entity.id
_entity.type
_entity.pdbx_description
1 polymer ?
#
loop_
_entity_poly.entity_id
_entity_poly.type
_entity_poly.pdbx_seq_one_letter_code
_entity_poly.pdbx_strand_id
1 'polypeptide(L)'
;MSTPSYPKDSLGNESYLKNNEGDEYYLTQRKQVFAIKEGIPFYAKDKDQNEFYPIVNNQEVAIGHYFSKVYARNASGKEIYPHDAEGNEKIFPLLIGAASWKYAKDEKENAFYPTDKYGEEKVYGDYIYNNDGSFKYPLNREGMPKYETDDTTKDEVYVMKTDGLINWGVDKKGNQRYAKKENGDEYYPPNGEIACDPSGSPQYARTSDGKVIFPLDAEKKKMKVI
;
A
#
# COMPACT_ATOMS: atom_id res chain seq x y z
N MET A 1 29.58 -19.62 29.00
CA MET A 1 29.71 -19.08 27.62
C MET A 1 29.00 -17.74 27.60
N SER A 2 29.64 -16.66 27.15
CA SER A 2 28.93 -15.38 27.01
C SER A 2 27.96 -15.49 25.85
N THR A 3 26.70 -15.14 26.08
CA THR A 3 25.73 -14.95 25.00
C THR A 3 26.31 -13.93 24.03
N PRO A 4 26.34 -14.19 22.71
CA PRO A 4 26.76 -13.19 21.75
C PRO A 4 25.99 -11.89 21.99
N SER A 5 26.64 -10.71 21.93
CA SER A 5 25.99 -9.38 21.93
C SER A 5 26.35 -8.57 20.67
N TYR A 6 25.56 -7.56 20.30
CA TYR A 6 25.95 -6.64 19.24
C TYR A 6 27.13 -5.80 19.76
N PRO A 7 28.12 -5.46 18.92
CA PRO A 7 29.17 -4.52 19.31
C PRO A 7 28.55 -3.18 19.71
N LYS A 8 29.11 -2.56 20.75
CA LYS A 8 28.64 -1.29 21.31
C LYS A 8 29.73 -0.22 21.21
N ASP A 9 29.33 1.01 20.88
CA ASP A 9 30.20 2.18 20.99
C ASP A 9 30.30 2.67 22.45
N SER A 10 31.06 3.74 22.69
CA SER A 10 31.22 4.35 24.02
C SER A 10 29.95 4.97 24.59
N LEU A 11 28.94 5.19 23.76
CA LEU A 11 27.61 5.69 24.15
C LEU A 11 26.62 4.54 24.38
N GLY A 12 27.03 3.30 24.14
CA GLY A 12 26.20 2.11 24.30
C GLY A 12 25.34 1.79 23.07
N ASN A 13 25.52 2.49 21.95
CA ASN A 13 24.78 2.19 20.72
C ASN A 13 25.28 0.90 20.11
N GLU A 14 24.35 0.02 19.77
CA GLU A 14 24.63 -1.23 19.10
C GLU A 14 24.76 -1.03 17.59
N SER A 15 25.62 -1.83 16.97
CA SER A 15 25.75 -1.90 15.51
C SER A 15 25.68 -3.34 15.03
N TYR A 16 25.17 -3.53 13.82
CA TYR A 16 25.24 -4.82 13.16
C TYR A 16 26.67 -5.11 12.71
N LEU A 17 27.03 -6.38 12.75
CA LEU A 17 28.27 -6.86 12.12
C LEU A 17 28.05 -6.96 10.62
N LYS A 18 29.13 -6.85 9.84
CA LYS A 18 29.09 -6.92 8.38
C LYS A 18 29.79 -8.17 7.85
N ASN A 19 29.28 -8.72 6.75
CA ASN A 19 29.95 -9.75 5.98
C ASN A 19 31.03 -9.13 5.06
N ASN A 20 31.72 -9.94 4.25
CA ASN A 20 32.74 -9.47 3.32
C ASN A 20 32.19 -8.67 2.12
N GLU A 21 30.88 -8.75 1.88
CA GLU A 21 30.17 -8.04 0.82
C GLU A 21 29.67 -6.67 1.28
N GLY A 22 29.73 -6.41 2.59
CA GLY A 22 29.31 -5.16 3.22
C GLY A 22 27.90 -5.20 3.81
N ASP A 23 27.18 -6.32 3.69
CA ASP A 23 25.85 -6.47 4.26
C ASP A 23 25.92 -6.69 5.77
N GLU A 24 25.03 -6.01 6.49
CA GLU A 24 24.81 -6.24 7.89
C GLU A 24 24.09 -7.57 8.13
N TYR A 25 24.20 -8.17 9.32
CA TYR A 25 23.47 -9.40 9.63
C TYR A 25 22.96 -9.48 11.06
N TYR A 26 21.82 -10.17 11.21
CA TYR A 26 21.18 -10.45 12.48
C TYR A 26 21.86 -11.59 13.23
N LEU A 27 21.93 -11.46 14.55
CA LEU A 27 22.45 -12.49 15.43
C LEU A 27 21.28 -13.35 15.95
N THR A 28 20.94 -14.40 15.20
CA THR A 28 19.70 -15.19 15.31
C THR A 28 19.64 -16.16 16.50
N GLN A 29 20.75 -16.47 17.16
CA GLN A 29 20.79 -17.36 18.34
C GLN A 29 20.42 -16.65 19.67
N ARG A 30 19.61 -15.59 19.62
CA ARG A 30 19.39 -14.66 20.75
C ARG A 30 17.92 -14.47 21.11
N LYS A 31 17.69 -13.97 22.33
CA LYS A 31 16.41 -13.36 22.74
C LYS A 31 16.18 -12.00 22.08
N GLN A 32 17.25 -11.25 21.79
CA GLN A 32 17.19 -9.94 21.16
C GLN A 32 17.66 -10.05 19.70
N VAL A 33 16.72 -9.83 18.78
CA VAL A 33 16.96 -9.93 17.33
C VAL A 33 17.56 -8.64 16.79
N PHE A 34 17.01 -7.48 17.16
CA PHE A 34 17.39 -6.18 16.61
C PHE A 34 18.53 -5.52 17.40
N ALA A 35 19.43 -4.81 16.72
CA ALA A 35 20.35 -3.87 17.35
C ALA A 35 19.59 -2.61 17.79
N ILE A 36 20.04 -1.98 18.89
CA ILE A 36 19.45 -0.78 19.47
C ILE A 36 20.41 0.41 19.36
N LYS A 37 19.94 1.51 18.79
CA LYS A 37 20.66 2.78 18.71
C LYS A 37 19.81 3.88 19.36
N GLU A 38 20.39 4.63 20.29
CA GLU A 38 19.67 5.69 21.03
C GLU A 38 18.37 5.18 21.70
N GLY A 39 18.37 3.93 22.18
CA GLY A 39 17.19 3.29 22.77
C GLY A 39 16.13 2.82 21.78
N ILE A 40 16.36 3.00 20.47
CA ILE A 40 15.43 2.63 19.40
C ILE A 40 16.00 1.44 18.61
N PRO A 41 15.26 0.33 18.47
CA PRO A 41 15.66 -0.76 17.57
C PRO A 41 15.62 -0.30 16.12
N PHE A 42 16.51 -0.83 15.28
CA PHE A 42 16.57 -0.51 13.86
C PHE A 42 16.87 -1.76 13.01
N TYR A 43 16.53 -1.72 11.73
CA TYR A 43 16.77 -2.84 10.80
C TYR A 43 18.23 -2.88 10.32
N ALA A 44 18.72 -4.07 10.02
CA ALA A 44 20.01 -4.27 9.37
C ALA A 44 19.89 -3.88 7.89
N LYS A 45 21.00 -3.46 7.29
CA LYS A 45 21.07 -3.00 5.89
C LYS A 45 21.99 -3.83 5.03
N ASP A 46 21.60 -4.03 3.78
CA ASP A 46 22.50 -4.55 2.75
C ASP A 46 23.55 -3.49 2.34
N LYS A 47 24.52 -3.91 1.52
CA LYS A 47 25.55 -3.04 0.96
C LYS A 47 24.99 -1.83 0.18
N ASP A 48 23.79 -1.99 -0.38
CA ASP A 48 23.09 -1.00 -1.18
C ASP A 48 22.19 -0.08 -0.33
N GLN A 49 22.25 -0.21 1.00
CA GLN A 49 21.47 0.55 2.00
C GLN A 49 19.98 0.20 2.10
N ASN A 50 19.54 -0.93 1.55
CA ASN A 50 18.19 -1.43 1.81
C ASN A 50 18.14 -2.10 3.18
N GLU A 51 17.21 -1.66 4.02
CA GLU A 51 16.85 -2.36 5.25
C GLU A 51 16.09 -3.65 4.90
N PHE A 52 16.30 -4.69 5.70
CA PHE A 52 15.61 -5.96 5.52
C PHE A 52 15.15 -6.55 6.86
N TYR A 53 14.16 -7.44 6.81
CA TYR A 53 13.61 -8.07 8.00
C TYR A 53 14.49 -9.23 8.49
N PRO A 54 14.64 -9.43 9.81
CA PRO A 54 15.19 -10.68 10.32
C PRO A 54 14.23 -11.83 10.06
N ILE A 55 14.79 -12.99 9.71
CA ILE A 55 14.06 -14.24 9.60
C ILE A 55 14.19 -15.01 10.92
N VAL A 56 13.06 -15.23 11.59
CA VAL A 56 12.97 -16.02 12.83
C VAL A 56 11.91 -17.09 12.62
N ASN A 57 12.26 -18.36 12.84
CA ASN A 57 11.37 -19.50 12.59
C ASN A 57 10.77 -19.49 11.17
N ASN A 58 11.60 -19.17 10.17
CA ASN A 58 11.20 -19.07 8.76
C ASN A 58 10.12 -18.00 8.48
N GLN A 59 10.05 -16.95 9.30
CA GLN A 59 9.14 -15.82 9.11
C GLN A 59 9.88 -14.50 9.31
N GLU A 60 9.54 -13.50 8.48
CA GLU A 60 10.01 -12.14 8.67
C GLU A 60 9.34 -11.49 9.89
N VAL A 61 10.14 -10.84 10.74
CA VAL A 61 9.69 -10.21 11.99
C VAL A 61 9.96 -8.72 11.96
N ALA A 62 8.92 -7.89 12.17
CA ALA A 62 9.09 -6.44 12.31
C ALA A 62 9.49 -6.01 13.73
N ILE A 63 10.05 -4.83 13.80
CA ILE A 63 10.19 -4.04 15.03
C ILE A 63 8.79 -3.73 15.57
N GLY A 64 8.53 -4.17 16.81
CA GLY A 64 7.21 -4.13 17.42
C GLY A 64 6.78 -2.79 18.05
N HIS A 65 5.46 -2.64 18.10
CA HIS A 65 4.50 -1.77 18.84
C HIS A 65 4.90 -0.50 19.63
N TYR A 66 6.12 -0.26 20.09
CA TYR A 66 6.44 0.96 20.87
C TYR A 66 7.27 2.01 20.12
N PHE A 67 7.68 1.68 18.89
CA PHE A 67 8.53 2.53 18.09
C PHE A 67 7.80 2.98 16.82
N SER A 68 8.04 4.22 16.40
CA SER A 68 7.46 4.83 15.19
C SER A 68 7.99 4.23 13.88
N LYS A 69 8.67 3.09 13.90
CA LYS A 69 9.27 2.45 12.72
C LYS A 69 8.91 0.97 12.70
N VAL A 70 7.73 0.68 12.13
CA VAL A 70 7.23 -0.69 11.97
C VAL A 70 7.79 -1.33 10.70
N TYR A 71 7.90 -0.57 9.59
CA TYR A 71 8.34 -1.11 8.32
C TYR A 71 9.82 -0.84 8.05
N ALA A 72 10.52 -1.79 7.44
CA ALA A 72 11.87 -1.58 6.91
C ALA A 72 11.78 -0.64 5.70
N ARG A 73 12.88 0.01 5.32
CA ARG A 73 12.95 0.91 4.17
C ARG A 73 14.01 0.49 3.17
N ASN A 74 13.69 0.59 1.89
CA ASN A 74 14.69 0.46 0.84
C ASN A 74 15.62 1.70 0.81
N ALA A 75 16.64 1.67 -0.05
CA ALA A 75 17.62 2.74 -0.19
C ALA A 75 17.00 4.09 -0.64
N SER A 76 15.83 4.08 -1.28
CA SER A 76 15.12 5.32 -1.66
C SER A 76 14.30 5.91 -0.51
N GLY A 77 14.22 5.21 0.62
CA GLY A 77 13.43 5.62 1.79
C GLY A 77 11.98 5.15 1.77
N LYS A 78 11.55 4.41 0.73
CA LYS A 78 10.23 3.79 0.66
C LYS A 78 10.18 2.62 1.62
N GLU A 79 9.13 2.56 2.43
CA GLU A 79 8.86 1.44 3.32
C GLU A 79 8.57 0.17 2.51
N ILE A 80 8.88 -0.99 3.08
CA ILE A 80 8.64 -2.30 2.47
C ILE A 80 7.83 -3.13 3.44
N TYR A 81 6.92 -3.96 2.94
CA TYR A 81 6.22 -4.90 3.78
C TYR A 81 7.09 -6.12 4.09
N PRO A 82 6.90 -6.71 5.27
CA PRO A 82 7.36 -8.06 5.54
C PRO A 82 6.52 -9.08 4.74
N HIS A 83 7.04 -10.29 4.58
CA HIS A 83 6.37 -11.37 3.88
C HIS A 83 5.95 -12.51 4.83
N ASP A 84 4.89 -13.21 4.47
CA ASP A 84 4.56 -14.52 5.02
C ASP A 84 5.36 -15.65 4.32
N ALA A 85 5.14 -16.90 4.74
CA ALA A 85 5.88 -18.04 4.19
C ALA A 85 5.50 -18.34 2.73
N GLU A 86 4.34 -17.86 2.30
CA GLU A 86 3.78 -17.98 0.96
C GLU A 86 4.25 -16.87 0.01
N GLY A 87 4.95 -15.85 0.54
CA GLY A 87 5.46 -14.70 -0.20
C GLY A 87 4.46 -13.56 -0.38
N ASN A 88 3.37 -13.53 0.40
CA ASN A 88 2.46 -12.38 0.42
C ASN A 88 3.00 -11.31 1.38
N GLU A 89 2.86 -10.05 1.01
CA GLU A 89 3.09 -8.93 1.92
C GLU A 89 2.05 -8.96 3.05
N LYS A 90 2.52 -8.83 4.29
CA LYS A 90 1.65 -8.85 5.47
C LYS A 90 1.72 -7.53 6.23
N ILE A 91 0.59 -7.14 6.78
CA ILE A 91 0.55 -6.08 7.79
C ILE A 91 0.95 -6.65 9.16
N PHE A 92 1.48 -5.80 10.03
CA PHE A 92 1.58 -6.12 11.45
C PHE A 92 0.38 -5.48 12.17
N PRO A 93 -0.70 -6.23 12.47
CA PRO A 93 -1.89 -5.67 13.08
C PRO A 93 -1.56 -5.18 14.50
N LEU A 94 -1.72 -3.88 14.73
CA LEU A 94 -1.60 -3.29 16.05
C LEU A 94 -2.80 -3.74 16.91
N LEU A 95 -2.52 -4.40 18.03
CA LEU A 95 -3.46 -4.43 19.15
C LEU A 95 -3.38 -3.06 19.85
N ILE A 96 -4.43 -2.24 19.71
CA ILE A 96 -4.75 -1.00 20.49
C ILE A 96 -4.67 0.33 19.70
N GLY A 97 -5.84 0.79 19.23
CA GLY A 97 -6.47 2.00 19.76
C GLY A 97 -6.15 3.41 19.22
N ALA A 98 -4.97 3.74 18.66
CA ALA A 98 -4.71 5.18 18.40
C ALA A 98 -3.85 5.62 17.20
N ALA A 99 -3.17 4.74 16.46
CA ALA A 99 -2.60 5.11 15.17
C ALA A 99 -2.29 3.83 14.40
N SER A 100 -3.13 3.47 13.44
CA SER A 100 -3.02 2.19 12.76
C SER A 100 -1.94 2.26 11.68
N TRP A 101 -0.72 1.84 12.00
CA TRP A 101 0.36 1.55 11.05
C TRP A 101 0.01 0.32 10.20
N LYS A 102 -1.15 0.36 9.52
CA LYS A 102 -1.64 -0.69 8.62
C LYS A 102 -0.87 -0.69 7.31
N TYR A 103 -0.42 0.48 6.90
CA TYR A 103 0.07 0.68 5.54
C TYR A 103 1.48 1.25 5.52
N ALA A 104 2.30 0.68 4.64
CA ALA A 104 3.64 1.18 4.35
C ALA A 104 3.52 2.44 3.48
N LYS A 105 4.51 3.32 3.59
CA LYS A 105 4.55 4.60 2.87
C LYS A 105 5.77 4.76 1.98
N ASP A 106 5.60 5.51 0.90
CA ASP A 106 6.71 5.97 0.07
C ASP A 106 7.46 7.15 0.72
N GLU A 107 8.51 7.63 0.07
CA GLU A 107 9.34 8.75 0.54
C GLU A 107 8.59 10.10 0.62
N LYS A 108 7.40 10.19 0.02
CA LYS A 108 6.50 11.35 0.05
C LYS A 108 5.36 11.19 1.05
N GLU A 109 5.43 10.16 1.89
CA GLU A 109 4.42 9.78 2.88
C GLU A 109 3.10 9.27 2.28
N ASN A 110 3.06 8.91 0.99
CA ASN A 110 1.88 8.28 0.41
C ASN A 110 1.81 6.81 0.83
N ALA A 111 0.68 6.43 1.43
CA ALA A 111 0.44 5.04 1.78
C ALA A 111 0.18 4.19 0.53
N PHE A 112 0.58 2.92 0.58
CA PHE A 112 0.22 1.92 -0.41
C PHE A 112 -0.24 0.63 0.28
N TYR A 113 -1.02 -0.18 -0.43
CA TYR A 113 -1.53 -1.45 0.10
C TYR A 113 -0.45 -2.53 0.04
N PRO A 114 -0.48 -3.52 0.95
CA PRO A 114 0.27 -4.75 0.77
C PRO A 114 -0.31 -5.52 -0.43
N THR A 115 0.54 -6.31 -1.07
CA THR A 115 0.22 -7.16 -2.21
C THR A 115 0.33 -8.64 -1.87
N ASP A 116 -0.53 -9.46 -2.46
CA ASP A 116 -0.29 -10.91 -2.47
C ASP A 116 0.88 -11.26 -3.40
N LYS A 117 1.35 -12.51 -3.34
CA LYS A 117 2.46 -13.00 -4.18
C LYS A 117 2.22 -12.90 -5.69
N TYR A 118 1.00 -12.58 -6.12
CA TYR A 118 0.62 -12.40 -7.51
C TYR A 118 0.45 -10.92 -7.89
N GLY A 119 0.74 -9.99 -6.97
CA GLY A 119 0.69 -8.55 -7.18
C GLY A 119 -0.69 -7.92 -6.98
N GLU A 120 -1.63 -8.62 -6.34
CA GLU A 120 -2.95 -8.05 -6.03
C GLU A 120 -2.93 -7.28 -4.70
N GLU A 121 -3.32 -6.01 -4.71
CA GLU A 121 -3.38 -5.19 -3.49
C GLU A 121 -4.54 -5.64 -2.56
N LYS A 122 -4.26 -5.66 -1.25
CA LYS A 122 -5.18 -6.11 -0.20
C LYS A 122 -5.50 -4.99 0.79
N VAL A 123 -6.79 -4.83 1.10
CA VAL A 123 -7.29 -3.86 2.08
C VAL A 123 -7.39 -4.53 3.45
N TYR A 124 -6.91 -3.85 4.49
CA TYR A 124 -6.98 -4.32 5.88
C TYR A 124 -7.75 -3.31 6.75
N GLY A 125 -9.07 -3.32 6.65
CA GLY A 125 -9.98 -2.47 7.39
C GLY A 125 -10.44 -1.25 6.57
N ASP A 126 -9.59 -0.23 6.45
CA ASP A 126 -9.98 1.05 5.83
C ASP A 126 -9.22 1.29 4.53
N TYR A 127 -9.81 2.07 3.62
CA TYR A 127 -9.10 2.59 2.47
C TYR A 127 -7.97 3.54 2.87
N ILE A 128 -6.99 3.68 1.98
CA ILE A 128 -5.86 4.57 2.20
C ILE A 128 -6.03 5.88 1.46
N TYR A 129 -5.41 6.90 2.02
CA TYR A 129 -5.31 8.22 1.45
C TYR A 129 -3.83 8.54 1.24
N ASN A 130 -3.52 9.15 0.11
CA ASN A 130 -2.21 9.73 -0.14
C ASN A 130 -1.97 10.91 0.80
N ASN A 131 -0.73 11.39 0.86
CA ASN A 131 -0.36 12.49 1.74
C ASN A 131 -1.08 13.81 1.37
N ASP A 132 -1.46 13.96 0.10
CA ASP A 132 -2.28 15.08 -0.39
C ASP A 132 -3.78 14.95 -0.06
N GLY A 133 -4.18 13.88 0.64
CA GLY A 133 -5.55 13.57 1.00
C GLY A 133 -6.37 12.90 -0.11
N SER A 134 -5.78 12.58 -1.26
CA SER A 134 -6.48 11.85 -2.32
C SER A 134 -6.72 10.38 -1.94
N PHE A 135 -7.95 9.91 -2.17
CA PHE A 135 -8.36 8.54 -1.93
C PHE A 135 -7.68 7.58 -2.91
N LYS A 136 -7.32 6.37 -2.45
CA LYS A 136 -6.78 5.31 -3.32
C LYS A 136 -7.58 4.01 -3.16
N TYR A 137 -8.04 3.46 -4.28
CA TYR A 137 -8.54 2.09 -4.37
C TYR A 137 -7.38 1.09 -4.43
N PRO A 138 -7.56 -0.13 -3.88
CA PRO A 138 -6.64 -1.23 -4.14
C PRO A 138 -6.68 -1.62 -5.62
N LEU A 139 -5.55 -2.03 -6.17
CA LEU A 139 -5.41 -2.54 -7.53
C LEU A 139 -5.48 -4.07 -7.58
N ASN A 140 -6.06 -4.60 -8.65
CA ASN A 140 -5.93 -6.01 -9.01
C ASN A 140 -4.57 -6.30 -9.68
N ARG A 141 -4.33 -7.56 -10.03
CA ARG A 141 -3.07 -8.04 -10.63
C ARG A 141 -2.77 -7.39 -11.98
N GLU A 142 -3.80 -7.01 -12.72
CA GLU A 142 -3.67 -6.31 -13.99
C GLU A 142 -3.30 -4.82 -13.79
N GLY A 143 -3.46 -4.31 -12.57
CA GLY A 143 -3.25 -2.92 -12.19
C GLY A 143 -4.49 -2.04 -12.38
N MET A 144 -5.69 -2.63 -12.38
CA MET A 144 -6.97 -1.93 -12.43
C MET A 144 -7.51 -1.73 -11.02
N PRO A 145 -8.20 -0.60 -10.73
CA PRO A 145 -8.82 -0.40 -9.42
C PRO A 145 -9.88 -1.48 -9.16
N LYS A 146 -9.93 -1.94 -7.92
CA LYS A 146 -10.95 -2.85 -7.42
C LYS A 146 -11.97 -2.02 -6.64
N TYR A 147 -13.10 -1.77 -7.28
CA TYR A 147 -14.26 -1.21 -6.62
C TYR A 147 -14.90 -2.25 -5.70
N GLU A 148 -15.59 -1.80 -4.66
CA GLU A 148 -16.53 -2.66 -3.93
C GLU A 148 -17.66 -3.09 -4.86
N THR A 149 -18.30 -4.21 -4.55
CA THR A 149 -19.47 -4.69 -5.30
C THR A 149 -20.71 -4.61 -4.42
N ASP A 150 -21.81 -4.12 -4.96
CA ASP A 150 -23.11 -4.21 -4.33
C ASP A 150 -23.53 -5.69 -4.21
N ASP A 151 -23.88 -6.14 -3.02
CA ASP A 151 -24.21 -7.55 -2.79
C ASP A 151 -25.49 -8.01 -3.49
N THR A 152 -26.37 -7.09 -3.85
CA THR A 152 -27.66 -7.38 -4.49
C THR A 152 -27.52 -7.36 -6.01
N THR A 153 -26.96 -6.30 -6.58
CA THR A 153 -26.87 -6.14 -8.04
C THR A 153 -25.59 -6.73 -8.62
N LYS A 154 -24.58 -6.98 -7.78
CA LYS A 154 -23.21 -7.38 -8.18
C LYS A 154 -22.50 -6.35 -9.05
N ASP A 155 -23.05 -5.14 -9.16
CA ASP A 155 -22.36 -4.03 -9.79
C ASP A 155 -21.26 -3.52 -8.87
N GLU A 156 -20.13 -3.12 -9.46
CA GLU A 156 -19.12 -2.33 -8.78
C GLU A 156 -19.70 -0.98 -8.36
N VAL A 157 -19.30 -0.45 -7.20
CA VAL A 157 -19.82 0.80 -6.65
C VAL A 157 -18.70 1.80 -6.36
N TYR A 158 -19.00 3.08 -6.63
CA TYR A 158 -18.13 4.19 -6.26
C TYR A 158 -18.25 4.49 -4.76
N VAL A 159 -17.10 4.77 -4.14
CA VAL A 159 -17.03 5.34 -2.79
C VAL A 159 -17.26 6.83 -2.95
N MET A 160 -18.33 7.32 -2.34
CA MET A 160 -18.69 8.74 -2.39
C MET A 160 -17.88 9.54 -1.38
N LYS A 161 -17.48 10.74 -1.77
CA LYS A 161 -16.99 11.78 -0.87
C LYS A 161 -18.18 12.41 -0.12
N THR A 162 -17.87 13.11 0.98
CA THR A 162 -18.87 13.80 1.81
C THR A 162 -19.60 14.93 1.08
N ASP A 163 -18.99 15.50 0.04
CA ASP A 163 -19.56 16.53 -0.84
C ASP A 163 -20.45 15.96 -1.96
N GLY A 164 -20.61 14.63 -2.03
CA GLY A 164 -21.41 13.96 -3.05
C GLY A 164 -20.68 13.72 -4.38
N LEU A 165 -19.39 14.04 -4.48
CA LEU A 165 -18.55 13.62 -5.60
C LEU A 165 -18.06 12.18 -5.41
N ILE A 166 -17.59 11.55 -6.48
CA ILE A 166 -17.00 10.20 -6.38
C ILE A 166 -15.51 10.27 -6.05
N ASN A 167 -15.00 9.21 -5.44
CA ASN A 167 -13.59 8.87 -5.52
C ASN A 167 -13.36 8.04 -6.79
N TRP A 168 -12.45 8.50 -7.64
CA TRP A 168 -12.07 7.76 -8.85
C TRP A 168 -11.10 6.65 -8.49
N GLY A 169 -11.36 5.44 -8.99
CA GLY A 169 -10.32 4.42 -9.11
C GLY A 169 -9.38 4.79 -10.24
N VAL A 170 -8.09 4.66 -9.98
CA VAL A 170 -7.01 5.01 -10.91
C VAL A 170 -6.18 3.77 -11.17
N ASP A 171 -5.95 3.43 -12.43
CA ASP A 171 -5.11 2.29 -12.78
C ASP A 171 -3.61 2.57 -12.56
N LYS A 172 -2.76 1.54 -12.68
CA LYS A 172 -1.30 1.68 -12.50
C LYS A 172 -0.62 2.68 -13.45
N LYS A 173 -1.29 3.10 -14.52
CA LYS A 173 -0.78 4.09 -15.48
C LYS A 173 -1.31 5.50 -15.18
N GLY A 174 -2.15 5.66 -14.16
CA GLY A 174 -2.73 6.94 -13.78
C GLY A 174 -4.06 7.26 -14.47
N ASN A 175 -4.67 6.33 -15.21
CA ASN A 175 -5.97 6.60 -15.84
C ASN A 175 -7.10 6.37 -14.84
N GLN A 176 -8.03 7.32 -14.76
CA GLN A 176 -9.29 7.10 -14.07
C GLN A 176 -10.10 6.03 -14.80
N ARG A 177 -10.77 5.16 -14.04
CA ARG A 177 -11.54 4.03 -14.58
C ARG A 177 -12.98 4.09 -14.13
N TYR A 178 -13.89 3.63 -14.96
CA TYR A 178 -15.28 3.47 -14.57
C TYR A 178 -15.48 2.20 -13.74
N ALA A 179 -16.47 2.25 -12.85
CA ALA A 179 -17.02 1.04 -12.24
C ALA A 179 -17.81 0.27 -13.30
N LYS A 180 -17.95 -1.04 -13.09
CA LYS A 180 -18.62 -1.97 -13.99
C LYS A 180 -19.87 -2.55 -13.38
N LYS A 181 -20.84 -2.86 -14.23
CA LYS A 181 -21.99 -3.67 -13.87
C LYS A 181 -21.62 -5.14 -13.79
N GLU A 182 -22.50 -5.97 -13.24
CA GLU A 182 -22.34 -7.44 -13.21
C GLU A 182 -22.06 -8.02 -14.61
N ASN A 183 -22.68 -7.44 -15.65
CA ASN A 183 -22.49 -7.88 -17.03
C ASN A 183 -21.14 -7.45 -17.66
N GLY A 184 -20.30 -6.75 -16.90
CA GLY A 184 -18.97 -6.26 -17.32
C GLY A 184 -18.97 -4.93 -18.06
N ASP A 185 -20.13 -4.32 -18.33
CA ASP A 185 -20.21 -2.99 -18.93
C ASP A 185 -19.80 -1.93 -17.92
N GLU A 186 -18.93 -1.01 -18.34
CA GLU A 186 -18.63 0.20 -17.58
C GLU A 186 -19.83 1.14 -17.56
N TYR A 187 -19.97 1.93 -16.50
CA TYR A 187 -21.05 2.89 -16.38
C TYR A 187 -20.59 4.23 -15.79
N TYR A 188 -21.27 5.31 -16.18
CA TYR A 188 -20.99 6.65 -15.69
C TYR A 188 -21.40 6.81 -14.22
N PRO A 189 -20.61 7.57 -13.42
CA PRO A 189 -21.03 7.88 -12.06
C PRO A 189 -22.32 8.72 -12.06
N PRO A 190 -23.14 8.67 -11.00
CA PRO A 190 -24.44 9.35 -10.95
C PRO A 190 -24.37 10.87 -11.13
N ASN A 191 -23.23 11.48 -10.82
CA ASN A 191 -22.98 12.91 -10.98
C ASN A 191 -22.59 13.30 -12.42
N GLY A 192 -22.42 12.32 -13.32
CA GLY A 192 -22.11 12.55 -14.73
C GLY A 192 -20.64 12.90 -15.01
N GLU A 193 -19.74 12.76 -14.03
CA GLU A 193 -18.31 13.00 -14.27
C GLU A 193 -17.73 12.06 -15.34
N ILE A 194 -16.75 12.59 -16.08
CA ILE A 194 -16.05 11.87 -17.13
C ILE A 194 -14.66 11.53 -16.60
N ALA A 195 -14.29 10.25 -16.70
CA ALA A 195 -12.96 9.79 -16.35
C ALA A 195 -11.92 10.42 -17.28
N CYS A 196 -10.73 10.70 -16.77
CA CYS A 196 -9.63 11.26 -17.55
C CYS A 196 -8.35 10.43 -17.42
N ASP A 197 -7.49 10.54 -18.43
CA ASP A 197 -6.10 10.11 -18.34
C ASP A 197 -5.23 11.15 -17.60
N PRO A 198 -3.95 10.86 -17.31
CA PRO A 198 -3.06 11.82 -16.63
C PRO A 198 -2.85 13.16 -17.37
N SER A 199 -3.12 13.22 -18.67
CA SER A 199 -3.04 14.45 -19.46
C SER A 199 -4.32 15.30 -19.37
N GLY A 200 -5.37 14.78 -18.72
CA GLY A 200 -6.69 15.38 -18.66
C GLY A 200 -7.58 15.04 -19.86
N SER A 201 -7.19 14.09 -20.71
CA SER A 201 -7.99 13.71 -21.87
C SER A 201 -9.13 12.77 -21.45
N PRO A 202 -10.37 13.02 -21.91
CA PRO A 202 -11.54 12.25 -21.49
C PRO A 202 -11.47 10.80 -21.96
N GLN A 203 -11.89 9.90 -21.06
CA GLN A 203 -12.10 8.48 -21.28
C GLN A 203 -13.61 8.22 -21.19
N TYR A 204 -14.14 7.41 -22.09
CA TYR A 204 -15.56 7.08 -22.13
C TYR A 204 -15.79 5.65 -21.65
N ALA A 205 -16.91 5.43 -20.97
CA ALA A 205 -17.33 4.10 -20.54
C ALA A 205 -17.49 3.19 -21.76
N ARG A 206 -17.20 1.91 -21.59
CA ARG A 206 -17.34 0.89 -22.63
C ARG A 206 -18.17 -0.29 -22.17
N THR A 207 -18.87 -0.90 -23.11
CA THR A 207 -19.46 -2.22 -22.93
C THR A 207 -18.36 -3.28 -22.75
N SER A 208 -18.75 -4.44 -22.24
CA SER A 208 -17.89 -5.62 -22.07
C SER A 208 -17.23 -6.10 -23.38
N ASP A 209 -17.86 -5.84 -24.54
CA ASP A 209 -17.29 -6.11 -25.87
C ASP A 209 -16.44 -4.94 -26.44
N GLY A 210 -16.25 -3.87 -25.66
CA GLY A 210 -15.35 -2.75 -25.97
C GLY A 210 -15.95 -1.60 -26.77
N LYS A 211 -17.27 -1.57 -27.00
CA LYS A 211 -17.94 -0.44 -27.67
C LYS A 211 -18.08 0.74 -26.71
N VAL A 212 -17.87 1.94 -27.22
CA VAL A 212 -18.02 3.18 -26.44
C VAL A 212 -19.50 3.43 -26.12
N ILE A 213 -19.77 3.70 -24.85
CA ILE A 213 -21.04 4.19 -24.33
C ILE A 213 -20.89 5.71 -24.21
N PHE A 214 -21.68 6.48 -24.96
CA PHE A 214 -21.66 7.93 -24.84
C PHE A 214 -22.60 8.40 -23.73
N PRO A 215 -22.24 9.46 -22.98
CA PRO A 215 -23.12 10.01 -21.96
C PRO A 215 -24.39 10.58 -22.61
N LEU A 216 -25.56 10.28 -22.05
CA LEU A 216 -26.85 10.68 -22.62
C LEU A 216 -27.04 12.22 -22.51
N ASP A 217 -27.77 12.84 -23.43
CA ASP A 217 -27.98 14.30 -23.45
C ASP A 217 -28.69 14.86 -22.19
N ALA A 218 -29.42 14.01 -21.43
CA ALA A 218 -29.98 14.37 -20.13
C ALA A 218 -28.91 14.49 -19.02
N GLU A 219 -27.83 13.71 -19.11
CA GLU A 219 -26.66 13.81 -18.23
C GLU A 219 -25.85 15.07 -18.57
N LYS A 220 -25.74 15.44 -19.87
CA LYS A 220 -25.17 16.73 -20.30
C LYS A 220 -25.90 17.95 -19.74
N LYS A 221 -27.22 17.86 -19.48
CA LYS A 221 -27.99 18.96 -18.86
C LYS A 221 -27.75 19.11 -17.36
N LYS A 222 -27.42 18.04 -16.64
CA LYS A 222 -26.96 18.13 -15.23
C LYS A 222 -25.53 18.65 -15.11
N MET A 223 -24.73 18.52 -16.18
CA MET A 223 -23.34 18.99 -16.27
C MET A 223 -23.16 20.50 -16.55
N LYS A 224 -24.25 21.30 -16.60
CA LYS A 224 -24.19 22.77 -16.75
C LYS A 224 -24.81 23.48 -15.54
N VAL A 225 -24.16 23.40 -14.39
CA VAL A 225 -24.31 24.42 -13.33
C VAL A 225 -22.96 24.58 -12.62
N ILE A 226 -22.04 25.32 -13.23
CA ILE A 226 -21.11 26.25 -12.57
C ILE A 226 -20.96 27.44 -13.50
#